data_AF-M4I1T1-F1
#
_entry.id   AF-M4I1T1-F1
#
_cell.length_a   1.000
_cell.length_b   1.000
_cell.length_c   1.000
_cell.angle_alpha   90.00
_cell.angle_beta   90.00
_cell.angle_gamma   90.00
#
_symmetry.space_group_name_H-M   'P 1'
#
loop_
_entity.id
_entity.type
_entity.pdbx_description
1 polymer ?
#
loop_
_entity_poly.entity_id
_entity_poly.type
_entity_poly.pdbx_seq_one_letter_code
_entity_poly.pdbx_strand_id
1 'polypeptide(L)'
;MPVYRSRTTTHGRNMAGARSLWKATGMKDSDFKKPIIAVVNSFSEFVPGHIHLNKVSKIISNQINLSGGIAKEFNTIAIDDGIAMGHSGMLYSLPSRDLIADSVEYMINAHCVDSMICISNCDKITPGMLMASLRLNIPTVFVSGGPMEAGKTLSKQKFVKIDLVDAIMQGANPEADDIFIEEIENSACPTCGSCSG
;
A
#
# COMPACT_ATOMS: atom_id res chain seq x y z
N MET A 1 -17.03 -27.49 -3.86
CA MET A 1 -16.32 -26.23 -3.59
C MET A 1 -15.40 -26.43 -2.40
N PRO A 2 -14.21 -25.83 -2.37
CA PRO A 2 -13.30 -25.93 -1.23
C PRO A 2 -13.93 -25.33 0.04
N VAL A 3 -13.50 -25.82 1.20
CA VAL A 3 -13.89 -25.23 2.49
C VAL A 3 -13.05 -23.98 2.72
N TYR A 4 -13.71 -22.82 2.77
CA TYR A 4 -13.08 -21.52 3.03
C TYR A 4 -12.55 -21.40 4.46
N ARG A 5 -11.40 -20.72 4.63
CA ARG A 5 -10.79 -20.42 5.94
C ARG A 5 -11.73 -19.61 6.81
N SER A 6 -12.48 -18.67 6.21
CA SER A 6 -13.42 -17.77 6.86
C SER A 6 -14.59 -18.51 7.50
N ARG A 7 -14.83 -19.76 7.13
CA ARG A 7 -15.81 -20.64 7.79
C ARG A 7 -15.57 -20.70 9.30
N THR A 8 -14.32 -20.62 9.74
CA THR A 8 -13.91 -20.60 11.15
C THR A 8 -14.57 -19.47 11.94
N THR A 9 -14.76 -18.29 11.36
CA THR A 9 -15.34 -17.12 12.04
C THR A 9 -16.79 -16.82 11.64
N THR A 10 -17.30 -17.51 10.61
CA THR A 10 -18.63 -17.25 10.05
C THR A 10 -19.63 -18.37 10.32
N HIS A 11 -19.22 -19.58 10.72
CA HIS A 11 -20.13 -20.73 10.88
C HIS A 11 -20.14 -21.33 12.28
N GLY A 12 -21.22 -22.05 12.60
CA GLY A 12 -21.38 -22.77 13.87
C GLY A 12 -21.97 -21.91 15.00
N ARG A 13 -22.53 -22.59 16.00
CA ARG A 13 -23.20 -21.94 17.15
C ARG A 13 -22.23 -21.06 17.94
N ASN A 14 -21.03 -21.56 18.22
CA ASN A 14 -20.03 -20.86 19.04
C ASN A 14 -19.54 -19.56 18.40
N MET A 15 -19.61 -19.43 17.07
CA MET A 15 -19.20 -18.21 16.34
C MET A 15 -20.31 -17.17 16.19
N ALA A 16 -21.38 -17.26 16.99
CA ALA A 16 -22.43 -16.24 17.00
C ALA A 16 -21.90 -14.85 17.34
N GLY A 17 -20.95 -14.74 18.28
CA GLY A 17 -20.29 -13.48 18.63
C GLY A 17 -19.51 -12.91 17.45
N ALA A 18 -18.65 -13.70 16.81
CA ALA A 18 -17.91 -13.27 15.61
C ALA A 18 -18.85 -12.82 14.48
N ARG A 19 -19.93 -13.57 14.22
CA ARG A 19 -20.96 -13.14 13.25
C ARG A 19 -21.62 -11.81 13.63
N SER A 20 -21.91 -11.56 14.90
CA SER A 20 -22.50 -10.28 15.32
C SER A 20 -21.55 -9.09 15.05
N LEU A 21 -20.24 -9.28 15.27
CA LEU A 21 -19.23 -8.28 14.93
C LEU A 21 -19.12 -8.09 13.42
N TRP A 22 -19.11 -9.18 12.65
CA TRP A 22 -19.14 -9.09 11.18
C TRP A 22 -20.38 -8.34 10.67
N LYS A 23 -21.57 -8.56 11.27
CA LYS A 23 -22.78 -7.80 10.94
C LYS A 23 -22.64 -6.31 11.26
N ALA A 24 -21.98 -5.97 12.36
CA ALA A 24 -21.69 -4.57 12.70
C ALA A 24 -20.78 -3.88 11.66
N THR A 25 -19.96 -4.65 10.93
CA THR A 25 -19.19 -4.14 9.77
C THR A 25 -19.99 -4.09 8.46
N GLY A 26 -21.31 -4.29 8.52
CA GLY A 26 -22.22 -4.23 7.37
C GLY A 26 -22.48 -5.55 6.63
N MET A 27 -21.95 -6.69 7.10
CA MET A 27 -22.26 -7.99 6.48
C MET A 27 -23.69 -8.44 6.77
N LYS A 28 -24.33 -9.09 5.80
CA LYS A 28 -25.66 -9.68 5.91
C LYS A 28 -25.57 -11.20 6.07
N ASP A 29 -26.67 -11.84 6.45
CA ASP A 29 -26.71 -13.31 6.62
C ASP A 29 -26.38 -14.08 5.32
N SER A 30 -26.74 -13.52 4.17
CA SER A 30 -26.36 -14.06 2.86
C SER A 30 -24.85 -14.05 2.59
N ASP A 31 -24.10 -13.18 3.27
CA ASP A 31 -22.68 -12.96 3.01
C ASP A 31 -21.79 -13.98 3.71
N PHE A 32 -22.27 -14.64 4.77
CA PHE A 32 -21.50 -15.65 5.49
C PHE A 32 -21.19 -16.91 4.67
N LYS A 33 -21.79 -17.07 3.49
CA LYS A 33 -21.51 -18.17 2.56
C LYS A 33 -20.50 -17.80 1.46
N LYS A 34 -20.10 -16.53 1.39
CA LYS A 34 -19.19 -15.99 0.38
C LYS A 34 -17.75 -15.97 0.89
N PRO A 35 -16.75 -16.03 0.00
CA PRO A 35 -15.35 -15.85 0.41
C PRO A 35 -15.12 -14.41 0.91
N ILE A 36 -14.36 -14.28 2.00
CA ILE A 36 -13.90 -12.99 2.53
C ILE A 36 -12.52 -12.71 1.94
N ILE A 37 -12.41 -11.61 1.20
CA ILE A 37 -11.20 -11.17 0.50
C ILE A 37 -10.68 -9.92 1.19
N ALA A 38 -9.48 -10.01 1.76
CA ALA A 38 -8.83 -8.86 2.37
C ALA A 38 -8.27 -7.93 1.29
N VAL A 39 -8.49 -6.63 1.43
CA VAL A 39 -7.78 -5.60 0.65
C VAL A 39 -6.73 -5.02 1.58
N VAL A 40 -5.49 -5.45 1.39
CA VAL A 40 -4.33 -5.03 2.19
C VAL A 40 -3.79 -3.76 1.55
N ASN A 41 -4.02 -2.62 2.21
CA ASN A 41 -3.65 -1.31 1.69
C ASN A 41 -2.53 -0.70 2.54
N SER A 42 -1.76 0.22 1.97
CA SER A 42 -0.72 1.00 2.65
C SER A 42 -0.92 2.50 2.44
N PHE A 43 -2.17 2.92 2.19
CA PHE A 43 -2.54 4.33 2.07
C PHE A 43 -2.01 5.14 3.26
N SER A 44 -1.32 6.23 2.94
CA SER A 44 -0.79 7.18 3.90
C SER A 44 -0.71 8.55 3.25
N GLU A 45 -1.14 9.59 3.96
CA GLU A 45 -1.00 10.98 3.51
C GLU A 45 0.43 11.50 3.69
N PHE A 46 1.28 10.78 4.43
CA PHE A 46 2.70 11.10 4.60
C PHE A 46 3.55 10.70 3.38
N VAL A 47 3.04 9.82 2.52
CA VAL A 47 3.82 9.17 1.46
C VAL A 47 3.17 9.47 0.11
N PRO A 48 3.76 10.34 -0.74
CA PRO A 48 3.21 10.67 -2.07
C PRO A 48 2.96 9.45 -2.95
N GLY A 49 3.75 8.39 -2.79
CA GLY A 49 3.53 7.12 -3.49
C GLY A 49 2.30 6.33 -3.06
N HIS A 50 1.62 6.74 -1.98
CA HIS A 50 0.50 5.99 -1.39
C HIS A 50 -0.79 6.83 -1.22
N ILE A 51 -0.73 8.14 -1.41
CA ILE A 51 -1.87 9.05 -1.16
C ILE A 51 -3.11 8.74 -2.02
N HIS A 52 -2.94 8.15 -3.19
CA HIS A 52 -4.06 7.78 -4.09
C HIS A 52 -4.62 6.39 -3.84
N LEU A 53 -3.97 5.57 -3.00
CA LEU A 53 -4.33 4.15 -2.86
C LEU A 53 -5.69 3.94 -2.19
N ASN A 54 -6.21 4.92 -1.45
CA ASN A 54 -7.58 4.91 -0.94
C ASN A 54 -8.66 4.91 -2.05
N LYS A 55 -8.34 5.43 -3.25
CA LYS A 55 -9.23 5.36 -4.41
C LYS A 55 -9.10 4.00 -5.09
N VAL A 56 -7.87 3.50 -5.20
CA VAL A 56 -7.57 2.18 -5.77
C VAL A 56 -8.26 1.08 -4.97
N SER A 57 -8.18 1.12 -3.64
CA SER A 57 -8.80 0.12 -2.77
C SER A 57 -10.33 0.11 -2.86
N LYS A 58 -10.97 1.27 -3.05
CA LYS A 58 -12.41 1.35 -3.31
C LYS A 58 -12.81 0.69 -4.61
N ILE A 59 -12.03 0.89 -5.69
CA ILE A 59 -12.28 0.23 -6.98
C ILE A 59 -12.18 -1.29 -6.82
N ILE A 60 -11.11 -1.77 -6.19
CA ILE A 60 -10.88 -3.20 -5.93
C ILE A 60 -12.00 -3.79 -5.08
N SER A 61 -12.36 -3.13 -3.98
CA SER A 61 -13.43 -3.58 -3.07
C SER A 61 -14.77 -3.70 -3.77
N ASN A 62 -15.11 -2.74 -4.63
CA ASN A 62 -16.33 -2.80 -5.44
C ASN A 62 -16.32 -3.99 -6.39
N GLN A 63 -15.21 -4.26 -7.07
CA GLN A 63 -15.10 -5.40 -7.99
C GLN A 63 -15.16 -6.76 -7.29
N ILE A 64 -14.57 -6.89 -6.10
CA ILE A 64 -14.71 -8.09 -5.25
C ILE A 64 -16.19 -8.35 -4.95
N ASN A 65 -16.91 -7.32 -4.51
CA ASN A 65 -18.31 -7.45 -4.12
C ASN A 65 -19.21 -7.80 -5.32
N LEU A 66 -18.97 -7.19 -6.49
CA LEU A 66 -19.65 -7.51 -7.75
C LEU A 66 -19.37 -8.95 -8.22
N SER A 67 -18.18 -9.46 -7.93
CA SER A 67 -17.77 -10.84 -8.26
C SER A 67 -18.26 -11.88 -7.25
N GLY A 68 -19.10 -11.49 -6.29
CA GLY A 68 -19.71 -12.40 -5.31
C GLY A 68 -18.83 -12.70 -4.08
N GLY A 69 -17.70 -12.01 -3.90
CA GLY A 69 -16.92 -12.03 -2.67
C GLY A 69 -17.38 -10.96 -1.67
N ILE A 70 -16.70 -10.89 -0.52
CA ILE A 70 -16.87 -9.82 0.47
C ILE A 70 -15.52 -9.15 0.71
N ALA A 71 -15.41 -7.89 0.31
CA ALA A 71 -14.21 -7.09 0.53
C ALA A 71 -14.13 -6.62 1.99
N LYS A 72 -12.96 -6.78 2.61
CA LYS A 72 -12.62 -6.15 3.90
C LYS A 72 -11.25 -5.50 3.79
N GLU A 73 -11.23 -4.17 3.77
CA GLU A 73 -10.01 -3.38 3.69
C GLU A 73 -9.42 -3.15 5.08
N PHE A 74 -8.10 -3.20 5.17
CA PHE A 74 -7.34 -2.66 6.30
C PHE A 74 -6.02 -2.07 5.81
N ASN A 75 -5.41 -1.23 6.65
CA ASN A 75 -4.14 -0.59 6.33
C ASN A 75 -2.98 -1.20 7.13
N THR A 76 -1.82 -1.28 6.49
CA THR A 76 -0.50 -1.37 7.13
C THR A 76 0.23 -0.03 7.04
N ILE A 77 1.36 0.10 7.74
CA ILE A 77 2.17 1.32 7.74
C ILE A 77 2.89 1.53 6.41
N ALA A 78 3.28 2.78 6.13
CA ALA A 78 4.17 3.13 5.04
C ALA A 78 5.16 4.20 5.51
N ILE A 79 6.43 4.02 5.16
CA ILE A 79 7.50 5.00 5.35
C ILE A 79 7.95 5.49 3.98
N ASP A 80 8.17 6.80 3.87
CA ASP A 80 8.77 7.41 2.69
C ASP A 80 10.29 7.49 2.86
N ASP A 81 11.02 6.68 2.08
CA ASP A 81 12.49 6.65 2.12
C ASP A 81 13.11 7.96 1.61
N GLY A 82 12.44 8.66 0.69
CA GLY A 82 12.90 9.95 0.17
C GLY A 82 12.87 11.04 1.25
N ILE A 83 11.77 11.13 2.00
CA ILE A 83 11.64 12.06 3.13
C ILE A 83 12.56 11.64 4.28
N ALA A 84 12.69 10.34 4.55
CA ALA A 84 13.49 9.86 5.67
C ALA A 84 15.02 10.00 5.46
N MET A 85 15.44 10.31 4.23
CA MET A 85 16.84 10.39 3.82
C MET A 85 17.57 11.54 4.52
N GLY A 86 18.83 11.32 4.88
CA GLY A 86 19.70 12.37 5.43
C GLY A 86 19.56 12.62 6.94
N HIS A 87 18.71 11.87 7.65
CA HIS A 87 18.56 12.01 9.10
C HIS A 87 18.22 10.68 9.82
N SER A 88 18.07 10.72 11.15
CA SER A 88 17.87 9.52 11.99
C SER A 88 16.60 8.70 11.66
N GLY A 89 15.62 9.29 10.98
CA GLY A 89 14.44 8.59 10.47
C GLY A 89 14.75 7.41 9.55
N MET A 90 15.86 7.44 8.81
CA MET A 90 16.28 6.34 7.92
C MET A 90 16.50 5.01 8.67
N LEU A 91 16.79 5.06 9.98
CA LEU A 91 16.92 3.86 10.82
C LEU A 91 15.62 3.05 10.93
N TYR A 92 14.47 3.65 10.60
CA TYR A 92 13.16 3.00 10.64
C TYR A 92 12.71 2.43 9.29
N SER A 93 13.42 2.75 8.19
CA SER A 93 13.04 2.32 6.83
C SER A 93 13.07 0.79 6.69
N LEU A 94 14.26 0.17 6.71
CA LEU A 94 14.38 -1.27 6.47
C LEU A 94 13.61 -2.13 7.50
N PRO A 95 13.65 -1.85 8.82
CA PRO A 95 12.86 -2.60 9.79
C PRO A 95 11.35 -2.55 9.56
N SER A 96 10.83 -1.51 8.89
CA SER A 96 9.40 -1.42 8.57
C SER A 96 8.93 -2.56 7.67
N ARG A 97 9.80 -3.13 6.83
CA ARG A 97 9.47 -4.29 5.99
C ARG A 97 8.94 -5.46 6.82
N ASP A 98 9.61 -5.77 7.93
CA ASP A 98 9.25 -6.89 8.79
C ASP A 98 7.99 -6.57 9.59
N LEU A 99 7.83 -5.33 10.06
CA LEU A 99 6.59 -4.86 10.70
C LEU A 99 5.39 -4.94 9.76
N ILE A 100 5.56 -4.58 8.49
CA ILE A 100 4.53 -4.69 7.46
C ILE A 100 4.16 -6.15 7.23
N ALA A 101 5.16 -7.03 7.13
CA ALA A 101 4.91 -8.47 6.96
C ALA A 101 4.09 -9.03 8.14
N ASP A 102 4.50 -8.72 9.37
CA ASP A 102 3.85 -9.20 10.59
C ASP A 102 2.44 -8.62 10.75
N SER A 103 2.26 -7.32 10.45
CA SER A 103 0.97 -6.63 10.43
C SER A 103 -0.05 -7.37 9.55
N VAL A 104 0.36 -7.69 8.31
CA VAL A 104 -0.50 -8.40 7.36
C VAL A 104 -0.77 -9.81 7.85
N GLU A 105 0.26 -10.54 8.29
CA GLU A 105 0.12 -11.90 8.79
C GLU A 105 -0.89 -12.01 9.94
N TYR A 106 -0.81 -11.08 10.91
CA TYR A 106 -1.69 -11.03 12.06
C TYR A 106 -3.14 -10.77 11.66
N MET A 107 -3.37 -9.76 10.81
CA MET A 107 -4.72 -9.41 10.36
C MET A 107 -5.37 -10.56 9.60
N ILE A 108 -4.63 -11.20 8.70
CA ILE A 108 -5.14 -12.30 7.85
C ILE A 108 -5.47 -13.55 8.68
N ASN A 109 -4.56 -13.97 9.56
CA ASN A 109 -4.76 -15.18 10.37
C ASN A 109 -5.83 -14.97 11.45
N ALA A 110 -5.83 -13.83 12.16
CA ALA A 110 -6.80 -13.56 13.23
C ALA A 110 -8.24 -13.53 12.70
N HIS A 111 -8.46 -13.00 11.51
CA HIS A 111 -9.79 -12.92 10.89
C HIS A 111 -10.11 -14.13 10.01
N CYS A 112 -9.15 -15.04 9.82
CA CYS A 112 -9.27 -16.25 9.01
C CYS A 112 -9.73 -15.95 7.57
N VAL A 113 -9.27 -14.87 6.93
CA VAL A 113 -9.72 -14.52 5.57
C VAL A 113 -9.26 -15.56 4.54
N ASP A 114 -9.93 -15.59 3.39
CA ASP A 114 -9.78 -16.67 2.40
C ASP A 114 -8.69 -16.37 1.37
N SER A 115 -8.55 -15.11 1.00
CA SER A 115 -7.58 -14.60 0.03
C SER A 115 -7.31 -13.13 0.31
N MET A 116 -6.27 -12.58 -0.32
CA MET A 116 -5.95 -11.16 -0.18
C MET A 116 -5.49 -10.51 -1.48
N ILE A 117 -5.71 -9.21 -1.58
CA ILE A 117 -5.17 -8.34 -2.62
C ILE A 117 -4.28 -7.31 -1.93
N CYS A 118 -3.00 -7.31 -2.27
CA CYS A 118 -1.98 -6.42 -1.73
C CYS A 118 -1.81 -5.22 -2.65
N ILE A 119 -2.15 -4.03 -2.16
CA ILE A 119 -1.90 -2.76 -2.85
C ILE A 119 -0.59 -2.21 -2.30
N SER A 120 0.50 -2.33 -3.09
CA SER A 120 1.84 -1.92 -2.67
C SER A 120 2.45 -0.94 -3.68
N ASN A 121 3.43 -0.13 -3.26
CA ASN A 121 4.10 0.77 -4.19
C ASN A 121 5.56 1.08 -3.82
N CYS A 122 5.79 1.67 -2.65
CA CYS A 122 7.14 2.10 -2.25
C CYS A 122 8.01 0.94 -1.74
N ASP A 123 9.33 1.20 -1.74
CA ASP A 123 10.43 0.24 -1.59
C ASP A 123 10.15 -0.87 -0.57
N LYS A 124 10.03 -0.56 0.73
CA LYS A 124 9.93 -1.58 1.79
C LYS A 124 8.55 -2.22 1.92
N ILE A 125 7.51 -1.60 1.35
CA ILE A 125 6.13 -2.06 1.46
C ILE A 125 5.91 -3.31 0.60
N THR A 126 6.34 -3.27 -0.66
CA THR A 126 6.19 -4.39 -1.61
C THR A 126 6.82 -5.69 -1.10
N PRO A 127 8.10 -5.74 -0.68
CA PRO A 127 8.70 -6.95 -0.12
C PRO A 127 8.09 -7.34 1.23
N GLY A 128 7.64 -6.39 2.07
CA GLY A 128 6.93 -6.70 3.32
C GLY A 128 5.62 -7.45 3.07
N MET A 129 4.79 -6.96 2.15
CA MET A 129 3.56 -7.65 1.73
C MET A 129 3.85 -8.98 1.01
N LEU A 130 4.92 -9.05 0.21
CA LEU A 130 5.36 -10.29 -0.43
C LEU A 130 5.77 -11.35 0.59
N MET A 131 6.54 -10.98 1.61
CA MET A 131 6.92 -11.87 2.71
C MET A 131 5.68 -12.42 3.43
N ALA A 132 4.71 -11.56 3.77
CA ALA A 132 3.45 -12.00 4.36
C ALA A 132 2.71 -13.01 3.47
N SER A 133 2.64 -12.74 2.16
CA SER A 133 1.95 -13.63 1.21
C SER A 133 2.56 -15.03 1.16
N LEU A 134 3.89 -15.12 1.18
CA LEU A 134 4.61 -16.38 1.17
C LEU A 134 4.43 -17.15 2.48
N ARG A 135 4.44 -16.45 3.63
CA ARG A 135 4.19 -17.06 4.96
C ARG A 135 2.76 -17.60 5.07
N LEU A 136 1.78 -16.84 4.60
CA LEU A 136 0.35 -17.16 4.71
C LEU A 136 -0.09 -18.25 3.74
N ASN A 137 0.54 -18.32 2.56
CA ASN A 137 0.26 -19.29 1.51
C ASN A 137 -1.24 -19.41 1.17
N ILE A 138 -1.91 -18.26 1.01
CA ILE A 138 -3.29 -18.15 0.52
C ILE A 138 -3.30 -17.45 -0.84
N PRO A 139 -4.36 -17.62 -1.66
CA PRO A 139 -4.49 -16.91 -2.93
C PRO A 139 -4.27 -15.42 -2.72
N THR A 140 -3.27 -14.88 -3.41
CA THR A 140 -2.82 -13.49 -3.27
C THR A 140 -2.61 -12.86 -4.63
N VAL A 141 -3.06 -11.61 -4.79
CA VAL A 141 -2.82 -10.78 -5.97
C VAL A 141 -2.12 -9.50 -5.54
N PHE A 142 -1.10 -9.07 -6.29
CA PHE A 142 -0.44 -7.79 -6.07
C PHE A 142 -0.93 -6.77 -7.09
N VAL A 143 -1.27 -5.58 -6.60
CA VAL A 143 -1.63 -4.42 -7.40
C VAL A 143 -0.63 -3.32 -7.07
N SER A 144 0.14 -2.88 -8.07
CA SER A 144 1.03 -1.74 -7.92
C SER A 144 0.24 -0.44 -7.89
N GLY A 145 0.66 0.50 -7.04
CA GLY A 145 0.15 1.87 -7.04
C GLY A 145 0.57 2.67 -8.28
N GLY A 146 1.67 2.26 -8.93
CA GLY A 146 2.21 2.90 -10.11
C GLY A 146 3.21 4.02 -9.79
N PRO A 147 4.10 4.33 -10.74
CA PRO A 147 5.09 5.39 -10.61
C PRO A 147 4.46 6.78 -10.76
N MET A 148 5.11 7.78 -10.17
CA MET A 148 4.85 9.18 -10.48
C MET A 148 5.30 9.51 -11.90
N GLU A 149 4.80 10.60 -12.46
CA GLU A 149 5.29 11.12 -13.74
C GLU A 149 6.67 11.77 -13.55
N ALA A 150 7.50 11.74 -14.58
CA ALA A 150 8.78 12.45 -14.54
C ALA A 150 8.55 13.97 -14.52
N GLY A 151 9.27 14.64 -13.62
CA GLY A 151 9.37 16.09 -13.56
C GLY A 151 10.04 16.69 -14.79
N LYS A 152 9.91 18.02 -14.95
CA LYS A 152 10.56 18.75 -16.03
C LYS A 152 11.07 20.09 -15.53
N THR A 153 12.32 20.41 -15.85
CA THR A 153 12.90 21.74 -15.63
C THR A 153 13.52 22.31 -16.91
N LEU A 154 13.74 23.62 -16.96
CA LEU A 154 14.36 24.29 -18.09
C LEU A 154 15.88 24.45 -17.83
N SER A 155 16.70 23.70 -18.55
CA SER A 155 18.16 23.85 -18.51
C SER A 155 18.70 24.24 -19.88
N LYS A 156 19.51 25.31 -19.95
CA LYS A 156 20.09 25.82 -21.21
C LYS A 156 19.07 25.95 -22.35
N GLN A 157 17.88 26.49 -22.04
CA GLN A 157 16.75 26.67 -22.98
C GLN A 157 16.15 25.37 -23.55
N LYS A 158 16.37 24.22 -22.91
CA LYS A 158 15.75 22.94 -23.25
C LYS A 158 15.06 22.34 -22.03
N PHE A 159 13.90 21.72 -22.25
CA PHE A 159 13.26 20.93 -21.20
C PHE A 159 14.04 19.64 -20.97
N VAL A 160 14.46 19.43 -19.73
CA VAL A 160 15.13 18.22 -19.27
C VAL A 160 14.19 17.50 -18.30
N LYS A 161 14.08 16.18 -18.43
CA LYS A 161 13.36 15.37 -17.46
C LYS A 161 14.19 15.30 -16.19
N ILE A 162 13.52 15.47 -15.06
CA ILE A 162 14.14 15.35 -13.75
C ILE A 162 13.29 14.48 -12.84
N ASP A 163 13.91 13.95 -11.80
CA ASP A 163 13.24 13.17 -10.76
C ASP A 163 13.79 13.52 -9.36
N LEU A 164 13.38 12.74 -8.36
CA LEU A 164 13.82 12.91 -6.98
C LEU A 164 15.35 12.75 -6.83
N VAL A 165 15.99 11.90 -7.63
CA VAL A 165 17.44 11.70 -7.56
C VAL A 165 18.16 12.97 -7.99
N ASP A 166 17.68 13.64 -9.04
CA ASP A 166 18.24 14.94 -9.45
C ASP A 166 18.09 15.99 -8.34
N ALA A 167 16.94 16.03 -7.67
CA ALA A 167 16.71 16.94 -6.53
C ALA A 167 17.68 16.67 -5.38
N ILE A 168 17.88 15.39 -5.01
CA ILE A 168 18.84 14.99 -3.98
C ILE A 168 20.28 15.36 -4.39
N MET A 169 20.66 15.08 -5.63
CA MET A 169 22.00 15.36 -6.13
C MET A 169 22.32 16.85 -6.16
N GLN A 170 21.39 17.69 -6.64
CA GLN A 170 21.60 19.13 -6.69
C GLN A 170 21.50 19.77 -5.30
N GLY A 171 20.63 19.29 -4.41
CA GLY A 171 20.57 19.76 -3.02
C GLY A 171 21.85 19.46 -2.22
N ALA A 172 22.62 18.44 -2.62
CA ALA A 172 23.92 18.13 -2.03
C ALA A 172 25.10 18.87 -2.70
N ASN A 173 24.86 19.58 -3.81
CA ASN A 173 25.90 20.26 -4.59
C ASN A 173 26.17 21.67 -4.02
N PRO A 174 27.36 21.93 -3.44
CA PRO A 174 27.68 23.25 -2.88
C PRO A 174 27.77 24.39 -3.92
N GLU A 175 27.87 24.04 -5.21
CA GLU A 175 27.95 25.00 -6.32
C GLU A 175 26.58 25.31 -6.94
N ALA A 176 25.51 24.63 -6.51
CA ALA A 176 24.16 24.89 -7.01
C ALA A 176 23.59 26.17 -6.42
N ASP A 177 22.92 26.97 -7.26
CA ASP A 177 22.22 28.18 -6.85
C ASP A 177 20.88 27.84 -6.18
N ASP A 178 20.52 28.57 -5.11
CA ASP A 178 19.30 28.33 -4.32
C ASP A 178 18.03 28.45 -5.17
N ILE A 179 18.01 29.41 -6.12
CA ILE A 179 16.88 29.61 -7.05
C ILE A 179 16.71 28.38 -7.95
N PHE A 180 17.82 27.78 -8.40
CA PHE A 180 17.80 26.59 -9.23
C PHE A 180 17.35 25.35 -8.44
N ILE A 181 17.77 25.24 -7.18
CA ILE A 181 17.31 24.18 -6.27
C ILE A 181 15.78 24.29 -6.05
N GLU A 182 15.27 25.50 -5.82
CA GLU A 182 13.83 25.75 -5.66
C GLU A 182 13.03 25.38 -6.94
N GLU A 183 13.55 25.69 -8.13
CA GLU A 183 12.92 25.25 -9.39
C GLU A 183 12.86 23.72 -9.52
N ILE A 184 13.93 23.01 -9.12
CA ILE A 184 13.97 21.55 -9.13
C ILE A 184 12.97 20.98 -8.11
N GLU A 185 12.96 21.49 -6.88
CA GLU A 185 12.04 21.06 -5.83
C GLU A 185 10.57 21.13 -6.29
N ASN A 186 10.19 22.24 -6.92
CA ASN A 186 8.83 22.47 -7.42
C ASN A 186 8.45 21.56 -8.60
N SER A 187 9.41 20.89 -9.22
CA SER A 187 9.23 20.22 -10.51
C SER A 187 9.52 18.71 -10.48
N ALA A 188 10.34 18.22 -9.56
CA ALA A 188 10.88 16.87 -9.55
C ALA A 188 9.81 15.77 -9.35
N CYS A 189 8.79 16.04 -8.52
CA CYS A 189 7.73 15.09 -8.17
C CYS A 189 6.33 15.66 -8.50
N PRO A 190 5.94 15.72 -9.79
CA PRO A 190 4.75 16.45 -10.22
C PRO A 190 3.41 15.75 -9.90
N THR A 191 3.43 14.43 -9.65
CA THR A 191 2.22 13.64 -9.41
C THR A 191 2.42 12.62 -8.29
N CYS A 192 1.32 12.03 -7.78
CA CYS A 192 1.40 10.90 -6.86
C CYS A 192 1.94 9.64 -7.54
N GLY A 193 2.62 8.78 -6.79
CA GLY A 193 3.18 7.52 -7.28
C GLY A 193 4.57 7.25 -6.70
N SER A 194 5.10 6.04 -6.92
CA SER A 194 6.47 5.72 -6.51
C SER A 194 7.48 6.52 -7.34
N CYS A 195 8.71 6.68 -6.85
CA CYS A 195 9.79 7.32 -7.61
C CYS A 195 9.92 6.68 -9.01
N SER A 196 10.06 7.52 -10.05
CA SER A 196 9.93 7.12 -11.46
C SER A 196 11.14 6.41 -12.06
N GLY A 197 12.34 6.64 -11.52
CA GLY A 197 13.58 5.92 -11.89
C GLY A 197 14.09 6.11 -13.32
#